data_AF-A0AA35NUC6-F1
#
_entry.id   AF-A0AA35NUC6-F1
#
_cell.length_a   1.000
_cell.length_b   1.000
_cell.length_c   1.000
_cell.angle_alpha   90.00
_cell.angle_beta   90.00
_cell.angle_gamma   90.00
#
_symmetry.space_group_name_H-M   'P 1'
#
loop_
_entity.id
_entity.type
_entity.pdbx_description
1 polymer ?
#
loop_
_entity_poly.entity_id
_entity_poly.type
_entity_poly.pdbx_seq_one_letter_code
_entity_poly.pdbx_strand_id
1 'polypeptide(L)'
;MEVLAQRREALEQKDQDRKNRILEFDAYIKECHQKKERVIQLYHQEHALKALKKREVFKLKKELKKLQVRKKELQKKMAKYKSFEDFLKKVTATFTPGFLGYPEDSMVEALIKRHKTLLEENQSLMKNLSIQQCHIEETQKELGILREEYNTTTFVLLGKISELQSKKSALQEKKKHLCHHINNEECLIDQKRQDLSRMMLAINNMAELCYMPHYGPLDNMTLWSKLDMIQESILRKKQIVEETKALQSEELTRSSSQLLREKSSSTLSGEQLKKQISFASKDKLEDKGGKA
;
A
#
# COMPACT_ATOMS: atom_id res chain seq x y z
N MET A 1 7.18 41.47 -168.43
CA MET A 1 6.31 40.90 -167.38
C MET A 1 7.07 39.95 -166.44
N GLU A 2 8.13 39.27 -166.89
CA GLU A 2 8.85 38.23 -166.11
C GLU A 2 9.76 38.76 -164.97
N VAL A 3 10.42 39.91 -165.13
CA VAL A 3 11.33 40.47 -164.11
C VAL A 3 10.60 40.88 -162.81
N LEU A 4 9.33 41.29 -162.92
CA LEU A 4 8.49 41.62 -161.76
C LEU A 4 7.93 40.37 -161.04
N ALA A 5 7.91 39.21 -161.69
CA ALA A 5 7.51 37.93 -161.09
C ALA A 5 8.68 37.33 -160.30
N GLN A 6 9.88 37.28 -160.89
CA GLN A 6 11.10 36.82 -160.21
C GLN A 6 11.46 37.66 -158.98
N ARG A 7 11.24 38.99 -159.03
CA ARG A 7 11.46 39.86 -157.87
C ARG A 7 10.40 39.69 -156.78
N ARG A 8 9.19 39.24 -157.09
CA ARG A 8 8.18 38.85 -156.10
C ARG A 8 8.54 37.52 -155.45
N GLU A 9 8.90 36.51 -156.22
CA GLU A 9 9.33 35.20 -155.69
C GLU A 9 10.57 35.32 -154.79
N ALA A 10 11.57 36.11 -155.18
CA ALA A 10 12.77 36.32 -154.35
C ALA A 10 12.47 37.10 -153.05
N LEU A 11 11.45 37.97 -153.06
CA LEU A 11 11.02 38.73 -151.87
C LEU A 11 10.18 37.83 -150.94
N GLU A 12 9.33 36.99 -151.53
CA GLU A 12 8.54 35.98 -150.82
C GLU A 12 9.41 34.88 -150.20
N GLN A 13 10.44 34.41 -150.90
CA GLN A 13 11.46 33.50 -150.34
C GLN A 13 12.21 34.15 -149.18
N LYS A 14 12.66 35.41 -149.32
CA LYS A 14 13.32 36.13 -148.22
C LYS A 14 12.39 36.34 -147.02
N ASP A 15 11.11 36.60 -147.26
CA ASP A 15 10.13 36.72 -146.19
C ASP A 15 9.83 35.35 -145.55
N GLN A 16 9.83 34.26 -146.32
CA GLN A 16 9.72 32.91 -145.79
C GLN A 16 10.95 32.48 -144.98
N ASP A 17 12.16 32.82 -145.45
CA ASP A 17 13.41 32.58 -144.72
C ASP A 17 13.46 33.39 -143.41
N ARG A 18 13.00 34.65 -143.44
CA ARG A 18 12.84 35.46 -142.23
C ARG A 18 11.85 34.83 -141.27
N LYS A 19 10.70 34.37 -141.76
CA LYS A 19 9.70 33.65 -140.93
C LYS A 19 10.29 32.37 -140.33
N ASN A 20 11.00 31.57 -141.11
CA ASN A 20 11.62 30.33 -140.65
C ASN A 20 12.70 30.60 -139.58
N ARG A 21 13.56 31.60 -139.79
CA ARG A 21 14.55 32.02 -138.77
C ARG A 21 13.89 32.52 -137.49
N ILE A 22 12.81 33.30 -137.61
CA ILE A 22 12.03 33.74 -136.43
C ILE A 22 11.45 32.53 -135.68
N LEU A 23 10.93 31.53 -136.39
CA LEU A 23 10.41 30.30 -135.76
C LEU A 23 11.51 29.48 -135.08
N GLU A 24 12.69 29.37 -135.69
CA GLU A 24 13.85 28.69 -135.08
C GLU A 24 14.33 29.42 -133.82
N PHE A 25 14.42 30.75 -133.86
CA PHE A 25 14.77 31.55 -132.68
C PHE A 25 13.71 31.45 -131.58
N ASP A 26 12.43 31.48 -131.93
CA ASP A 26 11.34 31.32 -130.96
C ASP A 26 11.36 29.91 -130.34
N ALA A 27 11.62 28.87 -131.13
CA ALA A 27 11.79 27.50 -130.64
C ALA A 27 12.99 27.37 -129.69
N TYR A 28 14.13 27.97 -130.04
CA TYR A 28 15.32 28.00 -129.19
C TYR A 28 15.07 28.75 -127.88
N ILE A 29 14.42 29.92 -127.94
CA ILE A 29 14.04 30.70 -126.75
C ILE A 29 13.14 29.87 -125.84
N LYS A 30 12.12 29.19 -126.39
CA LYS A 30 11.24 28.28 -125.64
C LYS A 30 12.01 27.14 -124.99
N GLU A 31 12.94 26.49 -125.69
CA GLU A 31 13.76 25.43 -125.12
C GLU A 31 14.67 25.93 -123.99
N CYS A 32 15.28 27.11 -124.16
CA CYS A 32 16.06 27.77 -123.11
C CYS A 32 15.20 28.10 -121.88
N HIS A 33 13.99 28.62 -122.07
CA HIS A 33 13.04 28.87 -120.99
C HIS A 33 12.66 27.57 -120.27
N GLN A 34 12.32 26.51 -121.01
CA GLN A 34 12.00 25.21 -120.42
C GLN A 34 13.17 24.62 -119.63
N LYS A 35 14.41 24.71 -120.12
CA LYS A 35 15.60 24.26 -119.38
C LYS A 35 15.78 25.07 -118.09
N LYS A 36 15.63 26.40 -118.17
CA LYS A 36 15.70 27.29 -117.00
C LYS A 36 14.61 26.94 -115.97
N GLU A 37 13.37 26.73 -116.41
CA GLU A 37 12.26 26.35 -115.53
C GLU A 37 12.50 24.99 -114.86
N ARG A 38 12.99 23.99 -115.58
CA ARG A 38 13.35 22.68 -114.98
C ARG A 38 14.42 22.82 -113.90
N VAL A 39 15.47 23.60 -114.16
CA VAL A 39 16.54 23.85 -113.17
C VAL A 39 15.98 24.56 -111.94
N ILE A 40 15.12 25.57 -112.13
CA ILE A 40 14.46 26.28 -111.04
C ILE A 40 13.57 25.33 -110.23
N GLN A 41 12.78 24.47 -110.88
CA GLN A 41 11.92 23.51 -110.20
C GLN A 41 12.72 22.49 -109.39
N LEU A 42 13.81 21.94 -109.95
CA LEU A 42 14.72 21.03 -109.23
C LEU A 42 15.32 21.72 -108.00
N TYR A 43 15.78 22.97 -108.14
CA TYR A 43 16.28 23.75 -107.01
C TYR A 43 15.23 23.92 -105.91
N HIS A 44 13.98 24.24 -106.27
CA HIS A 44 12.90 24.37 -105.29
C HIS A 44 12.57 23.04 -104.59
N GLN A 45 12.54 21.93 -105.34
CA GLN A 45 12.32 20.60 -104.78
C GLN A 45 13.44 20.19 -103.82
N GLU A 46 14.71 20.36 -104.22
CA GLU A 46 15.86 20.07 -103.36
C GLU A 46 15.86 20.95 -102.09
N HIS A 47 15.53 22.23 -102.23
CA HIS A 47 15.43 23.14 -101.11
C HIS A 47 14.33 22.72 -100.12
N ALA A 48 13.15 22.33 -100.63
CA ALA A 48 12.04 21.82 -99.80
C ALA A 48 12.41 20.51 -99.09
N LEU A 49 13.03 19.56 -99.80
CA LEU A 49 13.51 18.30 -99.22
C LEU A 49 14.57 18.55 -98.14
N LYS A 50 15.51 19.47 -98.38
CA LYS A 50 16.52 19.85 -97.40
C LYS A 50 15.88 20.48 -96.15
N ALA A 51 14.84 21.29 -96.32
CA ALA A 51 14.09 21.85 -95.20
C ALA A 51 13.37 20.77 -94.37
N LEU A 52 12.73 19.78 -95.02
CA LEU A 52 12.10 18.65 -94.34
C LEU A 52 13.12 17.80 -93.57
N LYS A 53 14.24 17.42 -94.21
CA LYS A 53 15.32 16.66 -93.55
C LYS A 53 15.90 17.42 -92.36
N LYS A 54 16.08 18.74 -92.45
CA LYS A 54 16.52 19.56 -91.31
C LYS A 54 15.53 19.51 -90.13
N ARG A 55 14.22 19.57 -90.40
CA ARG A 55 13.19 19.46 -89.35
C ARG A 55 13.21 18.08 -88.70
N GLU A 56 13.34 17.02 -89.49
CA GLU A 56 13.44 15.64 -88.99
C GLU A 56 14.69 15.43 -88.13
N VAL A 57 15.86 15.87 -88.60
CA VAL A 57 17.11 15.85 -87.82
C VAL A 57 16.95 16.59 -86.49
N PHE A 58 16.25 17.73 -86.49
CA PHE A 58 15.98 18.46 -85.25
C PHE A 58 15.05 17.71 -84.30
N LYS A 59 13.99 17.06 -84.80
CA LYS A 59 13.09 16.21 -84.00
C LYS A 59 13.85 15.03 -83.39
N LEU A 60 14.61 14.29 -84.20
CA LEU A 60 15.42 13.15 -83.75
C LEU A 60 16.47 13.57 -82.71
N LYS A 61 17.13 14.71 -82.91
CA LYS A 61 18.06 15.26 -81.91
C LYS A 61 17.38 15.58 -80.58
N LYS A 62 16.15 16.09 -80.60
CA LYS A 62 15.37 16.34 -79.37
C LYS A 62 15.02 15.04 -78.66
N GLU A 63 14.57 14.02 -79.40
CA GLU A 63 14.23 12.71 -78.82
C GLU A 63 15.45 12.01 -78.22
N LEU A 64 16.59 12.06 -78.92
CA LEU A 64 17.85 11.50 -78.43
C LEU A 64 18.26 12.17 -77.11
N LYS A 65 18.17 13.50 -77.01
CA LYS A 65 18.44 14.21 -75.76
C LYS A 65 17.51 13.76 -74.63
N LYS A 66 16.20 13.64 -74.88
CA LYS A 66 15.23 13.17 -73.89
C LYS A 66 15.56 11.75 -73.40
N LEU A 67 15.85 10.84 -74.33
CA LEU A 67 16.23 9.46 -74.02
C LEU A 67 17.53 9.40 -73.22
N GLN A 68 18.52 10.23 -73.55
CA GLN A 68 19.78 10.28 -72.84
C GLN A 68 19.63 10.78 -71.39
N VAL A 69 18.77 11.78 -71.16
CA VAL A 69 18.42 12.22 -69.80
C VAL A 69 17.72 11.10 -69.04
N ARG A 70 16.69 10.48 -69.63
CA ARG A 70 15.97 9.35 -69.02
C ARG A 70 16.91 8.18 -68.68
N LYS A 71 17.86 7.86 -69.55
CA LYS A 71 18.88 6.82 -69.29
C LYS A 71 19.74 7.17 -68.07
N LYS A 72 20.21 8.41 -67.96
CA LYS A 72 21.00 8.87 -66.80
C LYS A 72 20.17 8.80 -65.51
N GLU A 73 18.90 9.19 -65.55
CA GLU A 73 17.99 9.08 -64.39
C GLU A 73 17.78 7.63 -63.97
N LEU A 74 17.54 6.72 -64.93
CA LEU A 74 17.41 5.29 -64.67
C LEU A 74 18.70 4.72 -64.07
N GLN A 75 19.87 5.08 -64.60
CA GLN A 75 21.15 4.65 -64.05
C GLN A 75 21.34 5.11 -62.60
N LYS A 76 20.98 6.37 -62.27
CA LYS A 76 21.01 6.86 -60.88
C LYS A 76 20.06 6.07 -59.97
N LYS A 77 18.86 5.76 -60.45
CA LYS A 77 17.90 4.91 -59.71
C LYS A 77 18.46 3.50 -59.50
N MET A 78 19.02 2.86 -60.52
CA MET A 78 19.64 1.54 -60.38
C MET A 78 20.79 1.56 -59.37
N ALA A 79 21.66 2.57 -59.42
CA ALA A 79 22.73 2.71 -58.43
C ALA A 79 22.19 2.88 -57.00
N LYS A 80 21.14 3.69 -56.82
CA LYS A 80 20.48 3.88 -55.52
C LYS A 80 19.88 2.59 -54.97
N TYR A 81 19.29 1.77 -55.83
CA TYR A 81 18.59 0.54 -55.41
C TYR A 81 19.48 -0.71 -55.37
N LYS A 82 20.72 -0.63 -55.84
CA LYS A 82 21.64 -1.77 -55.89
C LYS A 82 21.94 -2.38 -54.52
N SER A 83 22.10 -1.57 -53.47
CA SER A 83 22.32 -2.07 -52.10
C SER A 83 21.14 -2.90 -51.59
N PHE A 84 19.91 -2.51 -51.93
CA PHE A 84 18.70 -3.27 -51.56
C PHE A 84 18.60 -4.57 -52.35
N GLU A 85 18.95 -4.56 -53.64
CA GLU A 85 19.01 -5.78 -54.45
C GLU A 85 20.04 -6.77 -53.89
N ASP A 86 21.26 -6.30 -53.58
CA ASP A 86 22.32 -7.13 -53.01
C ASP A 86 21.93 -7.68 -51.63
N PHE A 87 21.25 -6.86 -50.81
CA PHE A 87 20.69 -7.31 -49.54
C PHE A 87 19.62 -8.38 -49.73
N LEU A 88 18.63 -8.15 -50.62
CA LEU A 88 17.57 -9.11 -50.87
C LEU A 88 18.13 -10.43 -51.39
N LYS A 89 19.13 -10.40 -52.28
CA LYS A 89 19.83 -11.61 -52.75
C LYS A 89 20.50 -12.37 -51.61
N LYS A 90 21.20 -11.68 -50.70
CA LYS A 90 21.81 -12.30 -49.50
C LYS A 90 20.74 -12.93 -48.62
N VAL A 91 19.66 -12.21 -48.35
CA VAL A 91 18.54 -12.69 -47.52
C VAL A 91 17.92 -13.94 -48.15
N THR A 92 17.61 -13.91 -49.44
CA THR A 92 17.05 -15.07 -50.15
C THR A 92 18.01 -16.25 -50.20
N ALA A 93 19.33 -16.01 -50.26
CA ALA A 93 20.33 -17.08 -50.26
C ALA A 93 20.43 -17.81 -48.91
N THR A 94 20.05 -17.17 -47.81
CA THR A 94 20.01 -17.78 -46.47
C THR A 94 18.84 -18.76 -46.31
N PHE A 95 17.78 -18.62 -47.10
CA PHE A 95 16.59 -19.47 -46.99
C PHE A 95 16.63 -20.61 -48.00
N THR A 96 16.33 -21.83 -47.54
CA THR A 96 16.22 -23.00 -48.41
C THR A 96 15.00 -22.88 -49.35
N PRO A 97 15.06 -23.44 -50.57
CA PRO A 97 13.89 -23.55 -51.44
C PRO A 97 12.81 -24.36 -50.71
N GLY A 98 11.69 -23.72 -50.36
CA GLY A 98 10.59 -24.34 -49.62
C GLY A 98 10.34 -23.81 -48.20
N PHE A 99 11.20 -22.93 -47.66
CA PHE A 99 11.05 -22.38 -46.29
C PHE A 99 9.69 -21.71 -46.00
N LEU A 100 9.02 -21.22 -47.05
CA LEU A 100 7.77 -20.47 -46.96
C LEU A 100 6.55 -21.21 -47.52
N GLY A 101 6.70 -22.42 -48.06
CA GLY A 101 5.58 -23.24 -48.53
C GLY A 101 4.71 -22.66 -49.66
N TYR A 102 5.10 -21.54 -50.28
CA TYR A 102 4.34 -20.92 -51.37
C TYR A 102 4.68 -21.55 -52.73
N PRO A 103 3.68 -21.96 -53.55
CA PRO A 103 3.93 -22.66 -54.81
C PRO A 103 4.54 -21.83 -55.95
N GLU A 104 4.50 -20.49 -55.99
CA GLU A 104 4.94 -19.74 -57.19
C GLU A 104 5.39 -18.26 -56.98
N ASP A 105 6.16 -17.80 -57.98
CA ASP A 105 6.54 -16.45 -58.47
C ASP A 105 7.68 -15.60 -57.87
N SER A 106 7.93 -15.53 -56.56
CA SER A 106 9.15 -14.86 -56.05
C SER A 106 9.34 -15.08 -54.55
N MET A 107 10.51 -15.57 -54.13
CA MET A 107 10.86 -15.72 -52.71
C MET A 107 10.76 -14.38 -51.94
N VAL A 108 11.02 -13.27 -52.61
CA VAL A 108 10.92 -11.92 -52.03
C VAL A 108 9.48 -11.56 -51.70
N GLU A 109 8.53 -11.92 -52.55
CA GLU A 109 7.11 -11.64 -52.31
C GLU A 109 6.57 -12.46 -51.13
N ALA A 110 6.93 -13.74 -51.04
CA ALA A 110 6.59 -14.59 -49.90
C ALA A 110 7.14 -14.01 -48.59
N LEU A 111 8.36 -13.48 -48.61
CA LEU A 111 8.99 -12.87 -47.45
C LEU A 111 8.30 -11.56 -47.03
N ILE A 112 7.88 -10.74 -47.99
CA ILE A 112 7.08 -9.53 -47.73
C ILE A 112 5.73 -9.89 -47.12
N LYS A 113 5.02 -10.89 -47.66
CA LYS A 113 3.73 -11.35 -47.12
C LYS A 113 3.88 -11.82 -45.68
N ARG A 114 4.87 -12.68 -45.40
CA ARG A 114 5.16 -13.15 -44.05
C ARG A 114 5.51 -12.01 -43.10
N HIS A 115 6.33 -11.06 -43.53
CA HIS A 115 6.68 -9.91 -42.70
C HIS A 115 5.44 -9.08 -42.33
N LYS A 116 4.51 -8.85 -43.28
CA LYS A 116 3.25 -8.15 -43.01
C LYS A 116 2.41 -8.91 -41.98
N THR A 117 2.23 -10.22 -42.15
CA THR A 117 1.48 -11.04 -41.19
C THR A 117 2.10 -10.99 -39.80
N LEU A 118 3.43 -11.17 -39.69
CA LEU A 118 4.13 -11.08 -38.41
C LEU A 118 4.03 -9.68 -37.79
N LEU A 119 4.04 -8.63 -38.60
CA LEU A 119 3.88 -7.26 -38.12
C LEU A 119 2.46 -7.04 -37.55
N GLU A 120 1.43 -7.50 -38.27
CA GLU A 120 0.03 -7.43 -37.84
C GLU A 120 -0.21 -8.23 -36.56
N GLU A 121 0.30 -9.47 -36.50
CA GLU A 121 0.25 -10.32 -35.31
C GLU A 121 0.95 -9.67 -34.11
N ASN A 122 2.15 -9.13 -34.31
CA ASN A 122 2.89 -8.45 -33.24
C ASN A 122 2.14 -7.20 -32.74
N GLN A 123 1.57 -6.39 -33.65
CA GLN A 123 0.73 -5.27 -33.25
C GLN A 123 -0.50 -5.70 -32.45
N SER A 124 -1.13 -6.82 -32.82
CA SER A 124 -2.25 -7.40 -32.08
C SER A 124 -1.81 -7.87 -30.68
N LEU A 125 -0.69 -8.59 -30.59
CA LEU A 125 -0.12 -9.06 -29.32
C LEU A 125 0.24 -7.89 -28.40
N MET A 126 0.85 -6.83 -28.93
CA MET A 126 1.18 -5.62 -28.15
C MET A 126 -0.07 -4.94 -27.59
N LYS A 127 -1.15 -4.86 -28.37
CA LYS A 127 -2.44 -4.33 -27.87
C LYS A 127 -3.02 -5.20 -26.77
N ASN A 128 -3.02 -6.52 -26.95
CA ASN A 128 -3.50 -7.46 -25.94
C ASN A 128 -2.70 -7.39 -24.65
N LEU A 129 -1.37 -7.29 -24.75
CA LEU A 129 -0.48 -7.13 -23.60
C LEU A 129 -0.78 -5.83 -22.85
N SER A 130 -1.01 -4.72 -23.57
CA SER A 130 -1.42 -3.46 -22.95
C SER A 130 -2.76 -3.58 -22.22
N ILE A 131 -3.75 -4.26 -22.79
CA ILE A 131 -5.06 -4.48 -22.14
C ILE A 131 -4.89 -5.34 -20.88
N GLN A 132 -4.08 -6.40 -20.95
CA GLN A 132 -3.79 -7.25 -19.79
C GLN A 132 -3.06 -6.49 -18.68
N GLN A 133 -2.14 -5.59 -19.03
CA GLN A 133 -1.49 -4.71 -18.05
C GLN A 133 -2.50 -3.82 -17.35
N CYS A 134 -3.44 -3.19 -18.08
CA CYS A 134 -4.51 -2.40 -17.47
C CYS A 134 -5.36 -3.24 -16.50
N HIS A 135 -5.75 -4.47 -16.88
CA HIS A 135 -6.50 -5.34 -15.97
C HIS A 135 -5.72 -5.75 -14.72
N ILE A 136 -4.40 -5.97 -14.84
CA ILE A 136 -3.54 -6.23 -13.68
C ILE A 136 -3.52 -5.02 -12.75
N GLU A 137 -3.41 -3.80 -13.29
CA GLU A 137 -3.44 -2.57 -12.49
C GLU A 137 -4.80 -2.37 -11.79
N GLU A 138 -5.91 -2.63 -12.50
CA GLU A 138 -7.26 -2.57 -11.94
C GLU A 138 -7.44 -3.57 -10.79
N THR A 139 -7.08 -4.83 -11.00
CA THR A 139 -7.19 -5.89 -9.98
C THR A 139 -6.28 -5.63 -8.78
N GLN A 140 -5.07 -5.09 -8.99
CA GLN A 140 -4.18 -4.67 -7.91
C GLN A 140 -4.79 -3.54 -7.08
N LYS A 141 -5.45 -2.58 -7.73
CA LYS A 141 -6.15 -1.49 -7.05
C LYS A 141 -7.32 -2.01 -6.22
N GLU A 142 -8.14 -2.90 -6.78
CA GLU A 142 -9.25 -3.55 -6.06
C GLU A 142 -8.77 -4.34 -4.84
N LEU A 143 -7.69 -5.12 -4.99
CA LEU A 143 -7.06 -5.82 -3.88
C LEU A 143 -6.52 -4.86 -2.82
N GLY A 144 -5.98 -3.70 -3.23
CA GLY A 144 -5.54 -2.64 -2.32
C GLY A 144 -6.69 -2.12 -1.46
N ILE A 145 -7.82 -1.78 -2.09
CA ILE A 145 -9.04 -1.31 -1.41
C ILE A 145 -9.53 -2.38 -0.42
N LEU A 146 -9.68 -3.63 -0.87
CA LEU A 146 -10.16 -4.72 -0.01
C LEU A 146 -9.25 -4.96 1.21
N ARG A 147 -7.93 -4.83 1.02
CA ARG A 147 -6.97 -4.93 2.12
C ARG A 147 -7.12 -3.78 3.12
N GLU A 148 -7.31 -2.57 2.65
CA GLU A 148 -7.54 -1.41 3.53
C GLU A 148 -8.85 -1.54 4.33
N GLU A 149 -9.92 -2.00 3.70
CA GLU A 149 -11.19 -2.31 4.38
C GLU A 149 -11.02 -3.39 5.45
N TYR A 150 -10.32 -4.48 5.11
CA TYR A 150 -10.01 -5.55 6.06
C TYR A 150 -9.18 -5.05 7.25
N ASN A 151 -8.16 -4.23 7.00
CA ASN A 151 -7.34 -3.66 8.07
C ASN A 151 -8.16 -2.72 8.96
N THR A 152 -9.03 -1.91 8.36
CA THR A 152 -9.92 -0.99 9.08
C THR A 152 -10.88 -1.75 9.98
N THR A 153 -11.56 -2.78 9.45
CA THR A 153 -12.48 -3.62 10.23
C THR A 153 -11.76 -4.37 11.35
N THR A 154 -10.56 -4.90 11.07
CA THR A 154 -9.71 -5.53 12.10
C THR A 154 -9.37 -4.56 13.22
N PHE A 155 -9.00 -3.32 12.90
CA PHE A 155 -8.69 -2.31 13.91
C PHE A 155 -9.90 -1.94 14.78
N VAL A 156 -11.07 -1.78 14.16
CA VAL A 156 -12.33 -1.54 14.88
C VAL A 156 -12.66 -2.68 15.83
N LEU A 157 -12.53 -3.93 15.38
CA LEU A 157 -12.77 -5.12 16.21
C LEU A 157 -11.74 -5.22 17.35
N LEU A 158 -10.47 -4.96 17.09
CA LEU A 158 -9.42 -4.95 18.11
C LEU A 158 -9.68 -3.87 19.16
N GLY A 159 -10.15 -2.69 18.74
CA GLY A 159 -10.62 -1.64 19.64
C GLY A 159 -11.76 -2.12 20.53
N LYS A 160 -12.74 -2.84 19.96
CA LYS A 160 -13.86 -3.40 20.73
C LYS A 160 -13.43 -4.46 21.74
N ILE A 161 -12.50 -5.34 21.36
CA ILE A 161 -11.92 -6.34 22.25
C ILE A 161 -11.22 -5.65 23.43
N SER A 162 -10.43 -4.61 23.15
CA SER A 162 -9.72 -3.85 24.18
C SER A 162 -10.68 -3.16 25.15
N GLU A 163 -11.76 -2.58 24.64
CA GLU A 163 -12.82 -1.97 25.46
C GLU A 163 -13.48 -3.00 26.40
N LEU A 164 -13.84 -4.17 25.86
CA LEU A 164 -14.44 -5.26 26.64
C LEU A 164 -13.47 -5.82 27.69
N GLN A 165 -12.19 -5.94 27.34
CA GLN A 165 -11.16 -6.40 28.27
C GLN A 165 -10.96 -5.41 29.41
N SER A 166 -10.94 -4.11 29.13
CA SER A 166 -10.88 -3.06 30.15
C SER A 166 -12.10 -3.13 31.09
N LYS A 167 -13.31 -3.27 30.54
CA LYS A 167 -14.55 -3.45 31.32
C LYS A 167 -14.49 -4.70 32.21
N LYS A 168 -14.01 -5.83 31.67
CA LYS A 168 -13.83 -7.07 32.43
C LYS A 168 -12.85 -6.88 33.60
N SER A 169 -11.70 -6.25 33.37
CA SER A 169 -10.71 -5.95 34.41
C SER A 169 -11.28 -5.04 35.50
N ALA A 170 -12.02 -4.00 35.12
CA ALA A 170 -12.66 -3.09 36.08
C ALA A 170 -13.69 -3.82 36.96
N LEU A 171 -14.52 -4.69 36.37
CA LEU A 171 -15.48 -5.51 37.12
C LEU A 171 -14.78 -6.53 38.02
N GLN A 172 -13.70 -7.14 37.55
CA GLN A 172 -12.91 -8.08 38.33
C GLN A 172 -12.28 -7.40 39.55
N GLU A 173 -11.78 -6.18 39.40
CA GLU A 173 -11.21 -5.42 40.50
C GLU A 173 -12.29 -5.04 41.53
N LYS A 174 -13.46 -4.58 41.07
CA LYS A 174 -14.62 -4.35 41.96
C LYS A 174 -15.02 -5.62 42.72
N LYS A 175 -15.03 -6.78 42.05
CA LYS A 175 -15.33 -8.07 42.69
C LYS A 175 -14.31 -8.38 43.80
N LYS A 176 -13.01 -8.22 43.52
CA LYS A 176 -11.97 -8.45 44.54
C LYS A 176 -12.16 -7.54 45.75
N HIS A 177 -12.43 -6.25 45.52
CA HIS A 177 -12.67 -5.28 46.59
C HIS A 177 -13.86 -5.69 47.46
N LEU A 178 -14.98 -6.10 46.86
CA LEU A 178 -16.16 -6.55 47.60
C LEU A 178 -15.90 -7.85 48.38
N CYS A 179 -15.22 -8.83 47.78
CA CYS A 179 -14.83 -10.05 48.50
C CYS A 179 -13.94 -9.74 49.70
N HIS A 180 -12.99 -8.82 49.56
CA HIS A 180 -12.14 -8.41 50.68
C HIS A 180 -12.94 -7.73 51.79
N HIS A 181 -13.88 -6.84 51.43
CA HIS A 181 -14.78 -6.22 52.39
C HIS A 181 -15.62 -7.25 53.14
N ILE A 182 -16.21 -8.22 52.45
CA ILE A 182 -17.02 -9.29 53.07
C ILE A 182 -16.17 -10.12 54.03
N ASN A 183 -14.97 -10.55 53.62
CA ASN A 183 -14.06 -11.30 54.49
C ASN A 183 -13.69 -10.51 55.76
N ASN A 184 -13.48 -9.20 55.64
CA ASN A 184 -13.16 -8.36 56.80
C ASN A 184 -14.35 -8.29 57.76
N GLU A 185 -15.58 -8.12 57.25
CA GLU A 185 -16.80 -8.13 58.07
C GLU A 185 -17.04 -9.50 58.73
N GLU A 186 -16.84 -10.60 58.01
CA GLU A 186 -16.92 -11.96 58.57
C GLU A 186 -15.92 -12.17 59.72
N CYS A 187 -14.68 -11.70 59.54
CA CYS A 187 -13.65 -11.75 60.60
C CYS A 187 -14.07 -10.95 61.84
N LEU A 188 -14.67 -9.77 61.66
CA LEU A 188 -15.20 -8.96 62.76
C LEU A 188 -16.35 -9.65 63.50
N ILE A 189 -17.25 -10.31 62.77
CA ILE A 189 -18.35 -11.09 63.35
C ILE A 189 -17.80 -12.27 64.14
N ASP A 190 -16.83 -13.00 63.58
CA ASP A 190 -16.18 -14.12 64.25
C ASP A 190 -15.45 -13.69 65.52
N GLN A 191 -14.77 -12.54 65.49
CA GLN A 191 -14.12 -11.97 66.67
C GLN A 191 -15.15 -11.62 67.75
N LYS A 192 -16.24 -10.92 67.41
CA LYS A 192 -17.33 -10.62 68.35
C LYS A 192 -17.97 -11.89 68.93
N ARG A 193 -18.15 -12.92 68.10
CA ARG A 193 -18.68 -14.22 68.53
C ARG A 193 -17.74 -14.87 69.54
N GLN A 194 -16.43 -14.87 69.27
CA GLN A 194 -15.43 -15.40 70.21
C GLN A 194 -15.40 -14.64 71.53
N ASP A 195 -15.47 -13.31 71.50
CA ASP A 195 -15.50 -12.48 72.71
C ASP A 195 -16.76 -12.77 73.55
N LEU A 196 -17.92 -12.90 72.91
CA LEU A 196 -19.15 -13.30 73.59
C LEU A 196 -19.03 -14.69 74.22
N SER A 197 -18.47 -15.68 73.50
CA SER A 197 -18.23 -17.02 74.04
C SER A 197 -17.29 -16.99 75.25
N ARG A 198 -16.23 -16.18 75.21
CA ARG A 198 -15.31 -16.00 76.34
C ARG A 198 -16.01 -15.38 77.55
N MET A 199 -16.84 -14.35 77.34
CA MET A 199 -17.63 -13.75 78.42
C MET A 199 -18.61 -14.75 79.04
N MET A 200 -19.32 -15.53 78.22
CA MET A 200 -20.23 -16.57 78.71
C MET A 200 -19.50 -17.64 79.53
N LEU A 201 -18.33 -18.07 79.08
CA LEU A 201 -17.50 -19.03 79.82
C LEU A 201 -17.04 -18.45 81.16
N ALA A 202 -16.59 -17.19 81.19
CA ALA A 202 -16.20 -16.51 82.42
C ALA A 202 -17.37 -16.39 83.41
N ILE A 203 -18.58 -16.05 82.93
CA ILE A 203 -19.78 -15.99 83.76
C ILE A 203 -20.12 -17.37 84.32
N ASN A 204 -20.07 -18.42 83.51
CA ASN A 204 -20.30 -19.78 83.98
C ASN A 204 -19.29 -20.21 85.05
N ASN A 205 -17.99 -19.97 84.82
CA ASN A 205 -16.94 -20.27 85.79
C ASN A 205 -17.13 -19.48 87.11
N MET A 206 -17.53 -18.21 87.02
CA MET A 206 -17.83 -17.41 88.21
C MET A 206 -19.08 -17.90 88.94
N ALA A 207 -20.12 -18.33 88.22
CA ALA A 207 -21.33 -18.89 88.81
C ALA A 207 -21.03 -20.20 89.56
N GLU A 208 -20.12 -21.04 89.05
CA GLU A 208 -19.62 -22.23 89.76
C GLU A 208 -18.94 -21.85 91.08
N LEU A 209 -18.03 -20.87 91.05
CA LEU A 209 -17.30 -20.40 92.25
C LEU A 209 -18.18 -19.69 93.29
N CYS A 210 -19.28 -19.10 92.83
CA CYS A 210 -20.23 -18.34 93.64
C CYS A 210 -21.53 -19.10 93.90
N TYR A 211 -21.54 -20.42 93.69
CA TYR A 211 -22.75 -21.23 93.75
C TYR A 211 -23.48 -21.09 95.09
N MET A 212 -24.80 -20.90 94.99
CA MET A 212 -25.69 -20.86 96.14
C MET A 212 -26.84 -21.86 95.95
N PRO A 213 -27.09 -22.78 96.93
CA PRO A 213 -28.02 -23.90 96.75
C PRO A 213 -29.47 -23.53 96.41
N HIS A 214 -29.92 -22.34 96.84
CA HIS A 214 -31.30 -21.89 96.67
C HIS A 214 -31.63 -21.43 95.25
N TYR A 215 -30.63 -21.24 94.38
CA TYR A 215 -30.85 -20.90 92.97
C TYR A 215 -31.11 -22.14 92.07
N GLY A 216 -30.90 -23.36 92.58
CA GLY A 216 -31.11 -24.62 91.84
C GLY A 216 -29.86 -25.20 91.16
N PRO A 217 -29.98 -26.22 90.29
CA PRO A 217 -28.85 -26.79 89.55
C PRO A 217 -28.29 -25.84 88.49
N LEU A 218 -26.96 -25.76 88.36
CA LEU A 218 -26.27 -24.79 87.50
C LEU A 218 -26.58 -24.90 86.00
N ASP A 219 -26.79 -26.12 85.52
CA ASP A 219 -27.00 -26.42 84.09
C ASP A 219 -28.33 -25.89 83.55
N ASN A 220 -29.33 -25.75 84.42
CA ASN A 220 -30.67 -25.32 84.06
C ASN A 220 -30.92 -23.83 84.34
N MET A 221 -29.92 -23.09 84.85
CA MET A 221 -30.05 -21.66 85.15
C MET A 221 -29.89 -20.80 83.91
N THR A 222 -30.73 -19.75 83.81
CA THR A 222 -30.57 -18.69 82.80
C THR A 222 -29.36 -17.81 83.12
N LEU A 223 -28.83 -17.10 82.11
CA LEU A 223 -27.71 -16.18 82.28
C LEU A 223 -27.97 -15.12 83.38
N TRP A 224 -29.17 -14.56 83.39
CA TRP A 224 -29.59 -13.56 84.37
C TRP A 224 -29.56 -14.14 85.78
N SER A 225 -30.13 -15.33 85.97
CA SER A 225 -30.09 -16.04 87.25
C SER A 225 -28.66 -16.30 87.73
N LYS A 226 -27.74 -16.64 86.81
CA LYS A 226 -26.31 -16.80 87.13
C LYS A 226 -25.66 -15.48 87.57
N LEU A 227 -25.96 -14.37 86.90
CA LEU A 227 -25.43 -13.06 87.27
C LEU A 227 -25.98 -12.54 88.60
N ASP A 228 -27.28 -12.69 88.85
CA ASP A 228 -27.92 -12.32 90.12
C ASP A 228 -27.32 -13.12 91.28
N MET A 229 -27.11 -14.43 91.08
CA MET A 229 -26.44 -15.29 92.06
C MET A 229 -24.99 -14.85 92.32
N ILE A 230 -24.21 -14.57 91.27
CA ILE A 230 -22.83 -14.07 91.43
C ILE A 230 -22.85 -12.76 92.22
N GLN A 231 -23.74 -11.82 91.87
CA GLN A 231 -23.88 -10.53 92.54
C GLN A 231 -24.22 -10.70 94.02
N GLU A 232 -25.22 -11.52 94.35
CA GLU A 232 -25.62 -11.77 95.72
C GLU A 232 -24.51 -12.48 96.52
N SER A 233 -23.80 -13.43 95.90
CA SER A 233 -22.65 -14.09 96.53
C SER A 233 -21.54 -13.10 96.85
N ILE A 234 -21.23 -12.18 95.94
CA ILE A 234 -20.23 -11.12 96.15
C ILE A 234 -20.68 -10.17 97.27
N LEU A 235 -21.95 -9.74 97.28
CA LEU A 235 -22.49 -8.87 98.32
C LEU A 235 -22.45 -9.54 99.70
N ARG A 236 -22.84 -10.82 99.79
CA ARG A 236 -22.73 -11.60 101.03
C ARG A 236 -21.28 -11.75 101.47
N LYS A 237 -20.35 -12.11 100.57
CA LYS A 237 -18.92 -12.21 100.91
C LYS A 237 -18.34 -10.86 101.36
N LYS A 238 -18.73 -9.76 100.72
CA LYS A 238 -18.34 -8.40 101.13
C LYS A 238 -18.85 -8.08 102.52
N GLN A 239 -20.13 -8.34 102.79
CA GLN A 239 -20.73 -8.15 104.11
C GLN A 239 -20.01 -8.98 105.18
N ILE A 240 -19.71 -10.25 104.90
CA ILE A 240 -18.94 -11.11 105.81
C ILE A 240 -17.53 -10.53 106.06
N VAL A 241 -16.85 -10.01 105.03
CA VAL A 241 -15.53 -9.37 105.18
C VAL A 241 -15.61 -8.09 106.02
N GLU A 242 -16.66 -7.28 105.85
CA GLU A 242 -16.88 -6.07 106.65
C GLU A 242 -17.19 -6.42 108.12
N GLU A 243 -18.04 -7.44 108.35
CA GLU A 243 -18.38 -7.95 109.69
C GLU A 243 -17.16 -8.61 110.37
N THR A 244 -16.37 -9.41 109.66
CA THR A 244 -15.13 -10.00 110.20
C THR A 244 -14.04 -8.98 110.47
N LYS A 245 -13.92 -7.93 109.65
CA LYS A 245 -13.02 -6.79 109.96
C LYS A 245 -13.48 -6.05 111.21
N ALA A 246 -14.79 -5.87 111.40
CA ALA A 246 -15.35 -5.27 112.61
C ALA A 246 -15.04 -6.11 113.87
N LEU A 247 -15.15 -7.44 113.76
CA LEU A 247 -14.80 -8.39 114.84
C LEU A 247 -13.28 -8.43 115.12
N GLN A 248 -12.43 -8.33 114.10
CA GLN A 248 -10.97 -8.24 114.29
C GLN A 248 -10.54 -6.93 114.95
N SER A 249 -11.23 -5.82 114.69
CA SER A 249 -11.03 -4.57 115.45
C SER A 249 -11.48 -4.68 116.91
N GLU A 250 -12.47 -5.52 117.24
CA GLU A 250 -12.86 -5.84 118.63
C GLU A 250 -11.87 -6.80 119.32
N GLU A 251 -11.24 -7.72 118.59
CA GLU A 251 -10.21 -8.62 119.15
C GLU A 251 -8.89 -7.88 119.47
N LEU A 252 -8.51 -6.88 118.67
CA LEU A 252 -7.35 -5.99 118.94
C LEU A 252 -7.53 -5.17 120.23
N THR A 253 -8.76 -4.85 120.62
CA THR A 253 -9.05 -4.15 121.90
C THR A 253 -9.09 -5.08 123.10
N ARG A 254 -9.39 -6.38 122.94
CA ARG A 254 -9.25 -7.39 124.01
C ARG A 254 -7.80 -7.88 124.19
N SER A 255 -7.01 -7.96 123.12
CA SER A 255 -5.61 -8.39 123.16
C SER A 255 -4.67 -7.34 123.78
N SER A 256 -5.00 -6.04 123.68
CA SER A 256 -4.25 -4.96 124.36
C SER A 256 -4.38 -4.97 125.89
N SER A 257 -5.38 -5.65 126.46
CA SER A 257 -5.64 -5.65 127.91
C SER A 257 -4.88 -6.74 128.69
N GLN A 258 -4.35 -7.77 128.01
CA GLN A 258 -3.62 -8.89 128.64
C GLN A 258 -2.09 -8.74 128.60
N LEU A 259 -1.54 -7.74 127.90
CA LEU A 259 -0.10 -7.54 127.68
C LEU A 259 0.56 -6.45 128.56
N LEU A 260 -0.14 -5.97 129.60
CA LEU A 260 0.38 -5.00 130.59
C LEU A 260 0.65 -5.61 131.97
N ARG A 261 0.99 -6.91 132.03
CA ARG A 261 1.42 -7.57 133.28
C ARG A 261 2.52 -8.60 133.04
N GLU A 262 3.58 -8.27 132.32
CA GLU A 262 4.86 -9.00 132.42
C GLU A 262 6.01 -8.24 131.74
N LYS A 263 7.09 -7.99 132.50
CA LYS A 263 8.46 -7.58 132.10
C LYS A 263 8.57 -6.15 131.53
N SER A 264 9.07 -5.11 132.21
CA SER A 264 10.21 -4.94 133.14
C SER A 264 11.51 -5.68 132.76
N SER A 265 12.51 -4.85 132.41
CA SER A 265 13.98 -5.04 132.40
C SER A 265 14.70 -5.31 131.06
N SER A 266 15.79 -4.54 130.86
CA SER A 266 16.83 -4.55 129.80
C SER A 266 16.41 -3.97 128.43
N THR A 267 16.48 -2.66 128.17
CA THR A 267 17.62 -1.73 127.94
C THR A 267 18.55 -2.07 126.77
N LEU A 268 18.60 -1.13 125.80
CA LEU A 268 19.68 -0.79 124.84
C LEU A 268 19.87 -1.72 123.63
N SER A 269 20.04 -1.24 122.39
CA SER A 269 20.23 0.13 121.85
C SER A 269 20.18 0.05 120.31
N GLY A 270 19.73 1.15 119.69
CA GLY A 270 20.10 1.67 118.36
C GLY A 270 19.89 0.76 117.14
N GLU A 271 19.50 1.21 115.96
CA GLU A 271 19.23 2.53 115.37
C GLU A 271 18.99 2.23 113.86
N GLN A 272 18.44 3.18 113.10
CA GLN A 272 18.35 3.19 111.61
C GLN A 272 17.19 2.36 111.01
N LEU A 273 15.98 2.89 110.77
CA LEU A 273 15.55 4.13 110.09
C LEU A 273 15.85 4.15 108.58
N LYS A 274 14.76 4.32 107.79
CA LYS A 274 14.64 4.76 106.38
C LYS A 274 14.79 3.67 105.30
N LYS A 275 14.05 3.66 104.19
CA LYS A 275 13.00 4.53 103.59
C LYS A 275 12.39 3.71 102.42
N GLN A 276 11.07 3.72 102.22
CA GLN A 276 10.34 4.52 101.22
C GLN A 276 10.76 4.32 99.75
N ILE A 277 9.92 3.73 98.89
CA ILE A 277 8.73 4.27 98.17
C ILE A 277 9.07 4.67 96.72
N SER A 278 8.09 4.42 95.85
CA SER A 278 7.76 5.03 94.55
C SER A 278 8.47 4.48 93.32
N PHE A 279 7.76 3.96 92.31
CA PHE A 279 6.68 4.47 91.42
C PHE A 279 7.24 4.99 90.10
N ALA A 280 6.48 4.68 89.05
CA ALA A 280 6.32 5.42 87.79
C ALA A 280 7.38 5.23 86.68
N SER A 281 6.96 4.42 85.69
CA SER A 281 6.57 4.89 84.34
C SER A 281 7.61 5.44 83.35
N LYS A 282 7.43 4.92 82.13
CA LYS A 282 7.27 5.60 80.83
C LYS A 282 8.43 5.56 79.81
N ASP A 283 8.09 4.90 78.69
CA ASP A 283 8.04 5.41 77.31
C ASP A 283 9.29 5.72 76.47
N LYS A 284 9.18 5.23 75.21
CA LYS A 284 9.71 5.74 73.91
C LYS A 284 11.19 5.45 73.60
N LEU A 285 11.65 5.22 72.36
CA LEU A 285 11.24 5.47 70.95
C LEU A 285 11.81 4.30 70.08
N GLU A 286 11.09 3.75 69.10
CA GLU A 286 11.06 4.09 67.65
C GLU A 286 12.32 3.80 66.79
N ASP A 287 11.99 3.39 65.55
CA ASP A 287 12.74 3.45 64.29
C ASP A 287 13.53 2.22 63.81
N LYS A 288 12.98 1.50 62.82
CA LYS A 288 13.71 1.03 61.63
C LYS A 288 12.80 0.96 60.42
N GLY A 289 12.98 1.93 59.51
CA GLY A 289 12.62 1.77 58.10
C GLY A 289 13.45 0.71 57.38
N GLY A 290 12.85 0.06 56.38
CA GLY A 290 13.52 -0.90 55.51
C GLY A 290 12.77 -1.06 54.19
N LYS A 291 13.29 -0.44 53.14
CA LYS A 291 12.89 -0.59 51.73
C LYS A 291 13.25 -2.00 51.22
N ALA A 292 12.35 -2.59 50.43
CA ALA A 292 12.62 -3.28 49.15
C ALA A 292 11.27 -3.54 48.47
#